data_AF-A0A382NXJ6-F1
#
_entry.id   AF-A0A382NXJ6-F1
#
_cell.length_a   1.000
_cell.length_b   1.000
_cell.length_c   1.000
_cell.angle_alpha   90.00
_cell.angle_beta   90.00
_cell.angle_gamma   90.00
#
_symmetry.space_group_name_H-M   'P 1'
#
loop_
_entity.id
_entity.type
_entity.pdbx_description
1 polymer ?
#
loop_
_entity_poly.entity_id
_entity_poly.type
_entity_poly.pdbx_seq_one_letter_code
_entity_poly.pdbx_strand_id
1 'polypeptide(L)'
;EVITTENGVTIVGTTNLPGQLASTASMLYSNNLTTFVSSLVKEGEIVIDPNDDILFGAPEGSDFFVSGMGGVLVCMNGQIHEKQTRLAGVVE
;
A
#
# COMPACT_ATOMS: atom_id res chain seq x y z
N GLU A 1 7.94 14.06 18.53
CA GLU A 1 8.23 14.79 19.78
C GLU A 1 6.94 14.99 20.56
N VAL A 2 7.01 15.18 21.89
CA VAL A 2 5.85 15.55 22.71
C VAL A 2 6.16 16.87 23.39
N ILE A 3 5.33 17.88 23.15
CA ILE A 3 5.48 19.22 23.73
C ILE A 3 4.22 19.62 24.49
N THR A 4 4.38 20.37 25.58
CA THR A 4 3.26 20.98 26.30
C THR A 4 3.32 22.49 26.12
N THR A 5 2.24 23.07 25.62
CA THR A 5 2.10 24.53 25.45
C THR A 5 1.96 25.23 26.80
N GLU A 6 2.20 26.55 26.83
CA GLU A 6 2.04 27.38 28.03
C GLU A 6 0.63 27.31 28.64
N ASN A 7 -0.39 27.07 27.81
CA ASN A 7 -1.79 26.93 28.23
C ASN A 7 -2.15 25.50 28.70
N GLY A 8 -1.17 24.60 28.81
CA GLY A 8 -1.37 23.23 29.31
C GLY A 8 -1.83 22.20 28.27
N VAL A 9 -1.86 22.55 26.98
CA VAL A 9 -2.20 21.59 25.90
C VAL A 9 -0.97 20.75 25.54
N THR A 10 -1.11 19.42 25.51
CA THR A 10 -0.06 18.48 25.06
C THR A 10 -0.24 18.12 23.58
N ILE A 11 0.81 18.34 22.79
CA ILE A 11 0.87 17.96 21.37
C ILE A 11 1.78 16.75 21.23
N VAL A 12 1.23 15.65 20.69
CA VAL A 12 1.95 14.39 20.48
C VAL A 12 2.24 14.19 18.99
N GLY A 13 3.50 14.33 18.60
CA GLY A 13 3.99 14.15 17.24
C GLY A 13 4.87 12.90 17.09
N THR A 14 4.42 11.75 17.61
CA THR A 14 5.15 10.48 17.47
C THR A 14 5.00 9.95 16.05
N THR A 15 6.09 9.94 15.27
CA THR A 15 6.09 9.57 13.85
C THR A 15 6.01 8.07 13.61
N ASN A 16 6.54 7.25 14.53
CA ASN A 16 6.47 5.79 14.47
C ASN A 16 5.64 5.23 15.63
N LEU A 17 4.36 5.60 15.65
CA LEU A 17 3.42 5.09 16.65
C LEU A 17 3.25 3.56 16.57
N PRO A 18 3.16 2.92 15.38
CA PRO A 18 3.09 1.45 15.30
C PRO A 18 4.30 0.75 15.91
N GLY A 19 5.50 1.35 15.79
CA GLY A 19 6.72 0.84 16.41
C GLY A 19 6.69 0.81 17.94
N GLN A 20 5.83 1.61 18.59
CA GLN A 20 5.61 1.52 20.05
C GLN A 20 4.86 0.25 20.46
N LEU A 21 4.16 -0.39 19.52
CA LEU A 21 3.47 -1.67 19.67
C LEU A 21 3.99 -2.68 18.64
N ALA A 22 5.32 -2.78 18.52
CA ALA A 22 6.00 -3.48 17.43
C ALA A 22 5.50 -4.91 17.21
N SER A 23 5.26 -5.68 18.28
CA SER A 23 4.76 -7.07 18.17
C SER A 23 3.40 -7.14 17.46
N THR A 24 2.41 -6.37 17.95
CA THR A 24 1.07 -6.33 17.36
C THR A 24 1.08 -5.75 15.95
N ALA A 25 1.81 -4.66 15.73
CA ALA A 25 1.94 -4.05 14.41
C ALA A 25 2.54 -5.03 13.39
N SER A 26 3.58 -5.77 13.80
CA SER A 26 4.22 -6.79 12.95
C SER A 26 3.28 -7.95 12.66
N MET A 27 2.52 -8.42 13.66
CA MET A 27 1.54 -9.49 13.46
C MET A 27 0.45 -9.08 12.45
N LEU A 28 -0.13 -7.89 12.60
CA LEU A 28 -1.15 -7.38 11.69
C LEU A 28 -0.58 -7.17 10.27
N TYR A 29 0.64 -6.65 10.16
CA TYR A 29 1.31 -6.50 8.87
C TYR A 29 1.61 -7.85 8.21
N SER A 30 2.06 -8.84 8.98
CA SER A 30 2.26 -10.20 8.51
C SER A 30 0.98 -10.83 7.98
N ASN A 31 -0.16 -10.59 8.66
CA ASN A 31 -1.46 -11.06 8.19
C ASN A 31 -1.81 -10.42 6.84
N ASN A 32 -1.60 -9.11 6.68
CA ASN A 32 -1.83 -8.43 5.41
C ASN A 32 -0.97 -9.00 4.27
N LEU A 33 0.34 -9.20 4.51
CA LEU A 33 1.25 -9.79 3.53
C LEU A 33 0.86 -11.23 3.19
N THR A 34 0.49 -12.03 4.19
CA THR A 34 0.05 -13.41 3.97
C THR A 34 -1.21 -13.45 3.12
N THR A 35 -2.23 -12.67 3.48
CA THR A 35 -3.47 -12.57 2.70
C THR A 35 -3.21 -12.11 1.27
N PHE A 36 -2.34 -11.11 1.08
CA PHE A 36 -1.98 -10.64 -0.25
C PHE A 36 -1.25 -11.71 -1.07
N VAL A 37 -0.22 -12.37 -0.53
CA VAL A 37 0.47 -13.43 -1.26
C VAL A 37 -0.47 -14.60 -1.56
N SER A 38 -1.30 -14.99 -0.59
CA SER A 38 -2.31 -16.04 -0.79
C SER A 38 -3.32 -15.71 -1.87
N SER A 39 -3.68 -14.43 -2.09
CA SER A 39 -4.60 -14.06 -3.19
C SER A 39 -3.96 -14.20 -4.57
N LEU A 40 -2.62 -14.18 -4.65
CA LEU A 40 -1.86 -14.37 -5.90
C LEU A 40 -1.59 -15.84 -6.21
N VAL A 41 -1.60 -16.71 -5.20
CA VAL A 41 -1.28 -18.13 -5.38
C VAL A 41 -2.51 -18.89 -5.86
N LYS A 42 -2.40 -19.52 -7.03
CA LYS A 42 -3.40 -20.46 -7.56
C LYS A 42 -2.71 -21.80 -7.80
N GLU A 43 -3.23 -22.86 -7.18
CA GLU A 43 -2.70 -24.23 -7.31
C GLU A 43 -1.21 -24.38 -6.94
N GLY A 44 -0.71 -23.55 -6.01
CA GLY A 44 0.67 -23.60 -5.53
C GLY A 44 1.64 -22.74 -6.35
N GLU A 45 1.19 -22.15 -7.45
CA GLU A 45 1.97 -21.24 -8.29
C GLU A 45 1.51 -19.80 -8.13
N ILE A 46 2.44 -18.85 -8.25
CA ILE A 46 2.10 -17.42 -8.28
C ILE A 46 1.52 -17.10 -9.65
N VAL A 47 0.29 -16.59 -9.68
CA VAL A 47 -0.40 -16.19 -10.91
C VAL A 47 -0.66 -14.69 -10.86
N ILE A 48 -0.05 -13.95 -11.79
CA ILE A 48 -0.32 -12.53 -11.98
C ILE A 48 -1.44 -12.41 -13.03
N ASP A 49 -2.67 -12.12 -12.56
CA ASP A 49 -3.83 -11.92 -13.42
C ASP A 49 -3.96 -10.44 -13.81
N PRO A 50 -3.86 -10.08 -15.11
CA PRO A 50 -4.00 -8.68 -15.56
C PRO A 50 -5.33 -8.00 -15.21
N ASN A 51 -6.35 -8.79 -14.86
CA ASN A 51 -7.67 -8.32 -14.47
C ASN A 51 -7.83 -8.24 -12.94
N ASP A 52 -6.78 -8.51 -12.17
CA ASP A 52 -6.81 -8.32 -10.73
C ASP A 52 -6.79 -6.83 -10.39
N ASP A 53 -7.93 -6.33 -9.94
CA ASP A 53 -8.13 -4.93 -9.55
C ASP A 53 -7.22 -4.49 -8.39
N ILE A 54 -6.80 -5.41 -7.52
CA ILE A 54 -5.87 -5.11 -6.43
C ILE A 54 -4.45 -4.92 -6.99
N LEU A 55 -4.01 -5.77 -7.92
CA LEU A 55 -2.68 -5.67 -8.52
C LEU A 55 -2.57 -4.51 -9.51
N PHE A 56 -3.53 -4.38 -10.42
CA PHE A 56 -3.42 -3.48 -11.56
C PHE A 56 -4.26 -2.21 -11.41
N GLY A 57 -5.18 -2.17 -10.44
CA GLY A 57 -6.10 -1.07 -10.21
C GLY A 57 -7.43 -1.33 -10.88
N ALA A 58 -8.51 -0.88 -10.22
CA ALA A 58 -9.87 -1.04 -10.70
C ALA A 58 -10.05 -0.40 -12.09
N PRO A 59 -10.92 -0.95 -12.95
CA PRO A 59 -11.20 -0.41 -14.28
C PRO A 59 -12.05 0.87 -14.20
N GLU A 60 -12.03 1.66 -15.28
CA GLU A 60 -12.92 2.80 -15.45
C GLU A 60 -14.40 2.39 -15.29
N GLY A 61 -15.16 3.16 -14.51
CA GLY A 61 -16.54 2.86 -14.17
C GLY A 61 -16.71 2.06 -12.86
N SER A 62 -15.63 1.62 -12.22
CA SER A 62 -15.66 1.10 -10.85
C SER A 62 -15.72 2.22 -9.81
N ASP A 63 -16.42 1.99 -8.69
CA ASP A 63 -16.43 2.89 -7.53
C ASP A 63 -15.04 3.08 -6.91
N PHE A 64 -14.12 2.15 -7.18
CA PHE A 64 -12.74 2.18 -6.69
C PHE A 64 -11.73 2.71 -7.72
N PHE A 65 -12.20 3.15 -8.89
CA PHE A 65 -11.32 3.72 -9.91
C PHE A 65 -10.77 5.06 -9.45
N VAL A 66 -9.44 5.21 -9.51
CA VAL A 66 -8.80 6.51 -9.32
C VAL A 66 -7.82 6.78 -10.45
N SER A 67 -8.04 7.89 -11.16
CA SER A 67 -7.24 8.25 -12.33
C SER A 67 -5.75 8.32 -12.00
N GLY A 68 -4.96 7.54 -12.75
CA GLY A 68 -3.51 7.46 -12.65
C GLY A 68 -2.96 6.80 -11.38
N MET A 69 -3.81 6.22 -10.53
CA MET A 69 -3.39 5.30 -9.48
C MET A 69 -3.66 3.86 -9.94
N GLY A 70 -2.60 3.16 -10.32
CA GLY A 70 -2.67 1.72 -10.52
C GLY A 70 -2.90 0.99 -9.18
N GLY A 71 -2.95 -0.33 -9.25
CA GLY A 71 -3.03 -1.17 -8.06
C GLY A 71 -1.73 -1.24 -7.28
N VAL A 72 -1.50 -2.32 -6.55
CA VAL A 72 -0.28 -2.48 -5.74
C VAL A 72 0.95 -2.85 -6.57
N LEU A 73 0.78 -3.31 -7.82
CA LEU A 73 1.90 -3.58 -8.72
C LEU A 73 2.48 -2.25 -9.22
N VAL A 74 3.65 -1.89 -8.72
CA VAL A 74 4.34 -0.64 -9.10
C VAL A 74 5.23 -0.84 -10.32
N CYS A 75 6.00 -1.93 -10.36
CA CYS A 75 7.03 -2.16 -11.37
C CYS A 75 7.17 -3.65 -11.68
N MET A 76 7.43 -3.97 -12.95
CA MET A 76 7.76 -5.31 -13.41
C MET A 76 8.87 -5.22 -14.46
N ASN A 77 9.84 -6.13 -14.40
CA ASN A 77 11.01 -6.15 -15.31
C ASN A 77 11.80 -4.82 -15.35
N GLY A 78 11.87 -4.13 -14.21
CA GLY A 78 12.59 -2.86 -14.07
C GLY A 78 11.86 -1.65 -14.66
N GLN A 79 10.61 -1.80 -15.13
CA GLN A 79 9.79 -0.72 -15.65
C GLN A 79 8.55 -0.49 -14.78
N ILE A 80 8.24 0.78 -14.50
CA ILE A 80 6.99 1.17 -13.84
C ILE A 80 5.81 0.71 -14.71
N HIS A 81 4.80 0.13 -14.09
CA HIS A 81 3.63 -0.37 -14.80
C HIS A 81 2.87 0.80 -15.45
N GLU A 82 2.36 0.61 -16.68
CA GLU A 82 1.69 1.67 -17.46
C GLU A 82 0.48 2.31 -16.75
N LYS A 83 -0.18 1.56 -15.87
CA LYS A 83 -1.30 2.05 -15.05
C LYS A 83 -0.87 2.96 -13.88
N GLN A 84 0.43 3.05 -13.57
CA GLN A 84 0.98 3.89 -12.49
C GLN A 84 1.43 5.27 -12.97
N THR A 85 0.57 5.97 -13.74
CA THR A 85 0.96 7.22 -14.42
C THR A 85 1.32 8.35 -13.44
N ARG A 86 0.69 8.40 -12.25
CA ARG A 86 1.04 9.39 -11.22
C ARG A 86 2.43 9.17 -10.62
N LEU A 87 2.84 7.92 -10.45
CA LEU A 87 4.18 7.59 -9.94
C LEU A 87 5.24 7.83 -11.02
N ALA A 88 4.94 7.46 -12.27
CA ALA A 88 5.84 7.70 -13.39
C ALA A 88 6.22 9.19 -13.51
N GLY A 89 5.26 10.11 -13.39
CA GLY A 89 5.51 11.55 -13.47
C GLY A 89 6.25 12.17 -12.28
N VAL A 90 6.57 11.41 -11.23
CA VAL A 90 7.39 11.88 -10.09
C VAL A 90 8.86 11.46 -10.23
N VAL A 91 9.14 10.44 -11.06
CA VAL A 91 10.48 9.88 -11.26
C VAL A 91 11.20 10.56 -12.44
N GLU A 92 10.49 11.33 -13.26
CA GLU A 92 11.02 12.27 -14.27
C GLU A 92 11.41 13.62 -13.65
#